data_AF-A0A9W7D3Q4-F1
#
_entry.id   AF-A0A9W7D3Q4-F1
#
_cell.length_a   1.000
_cell.length_b   1.000
_cell.length_c   1.000
_cell.angle_alpha   90.00
_cell.angle_beta   90.00
_cell.angle_gamma   90.00
#
_symmetry.space_group_name_H-M   'P 1'
#
loop_
_entity.id
_entity.type
_entity.pdbx_description
1 polymer ?
#
loop_
_entity_poly.entity_id
_entity_poly.type
_entity_poly.pdbx_seq_one_letter_code
_entity_poly.pdbx_strand_id
1 'polypeptide(L)'
;MQNLPPCQFSIDFLHPMPEAPNSLQTKMKASTIVLTITSLTASVQAHGYISHPKGTYVPNTPYTSYNALTTASVNAGFSGGKYDDSPENNAKAFNAHWNATGYKSLREMLDPLAPDYGYSVKTATPVDVTGYTEMWWQNDEYKEGFINTLAGPCEAWIDDVRIFHHNNCPAQFTTYPAMVPADYSSCKGDCLFVFYWLALHEPNWQIYKQCVPITNSGSSTTTQSSGADDTAASASAGTGGEQTTTSAPTSSTKAPVATTSAPKAAVVTPMPVESSPDVTESPSTEAPEVYIPAPEVATPEVAMEAPPTPTEALKMCVRRRS
;
A
#
# COMPACT_ATOMS: atom_id res chain seq x y z
N MET A 1 -22.21 -53.34 55.05
CA MET A 1 -20.75 -53.35 55.31
C MET A 1 -20.16 -52.29 54.40
N GLN A 2 -20.08 -51.06 54.90
CA GLN A 2 -18.89 -50.36 55.41
C GLN A 2 -18.19 -49.54 54.32
N ASN A 3 -18.23 -48.21 54.51
CA ASN A 3 -17.60 -47.13 53.75
C ASN A 3 -16.24 -46.74 54.37
N LEU A 4 -15.44 -45.98 53.58
CA LEU A 4 -14.28 -45.11 53.91
C LEU A 4 -12.85 -45.72 53.71
N PRO A 5 -11.78 -44.89 53.53
CA PRO A 5 -11.59 -43.73 52.63
C PRO A 5 -10.17 -43.71 51.96
N PRO A 6 -9.79 -42.69 51.16
CA PRO A 6 -8.42 -42.49 50.66
C PRO A 6 -7.59 -41.51 51.54
N CYS A 7 -6.28 -41.76 51.70
CA CYS A 7 -5.32 -40.86 52.37
C CYS A 7 -4.14 -40.58 51.41
N GLN A 8 -3.94 -39.35 50.92
CA GLN A 8 -3.14 -38.25 51.52
C GLN A 8 -1.65 -38.59 51.64
N PHE A 9 -0.82 -37.95 50.79
CA PHE A 9 0.62 -37.80 50.99
C PHE A 9 0.90 -36.37 51.47
N SER A 10 1.42 -36.27 52.69
CA SER A 10 1.94 -35.03 53.29
C SER A 10 3.40 -34.79 52.92
N ILE A 11 3.73 -33.51 52.79
CA ILE A 11 5.07 -32.93 52.78
C ILE A 11 5.56 -32.79 54.22
N ASP A 12 6.85 -33.07 54.47
CA ASP A 12 7.76 -32.40 55.43
C ASP A 12 9.10 -33.20 55.44
N PHE A 13 10.28 -32.67 55.10
CA PHE A 13 11.14 -31.62 55.67
C PHE A 13 12.44 -32.24 56.26
N LEU A 14 13.60 -31.89 55.66
CA LEU A 14 14.94 -31.60 56.26
C LEU A 14 15.64 -32.68 57.15
N HIS A 15 16.96 -32.96 57.11
CA HIS A 15 18.22 -32.16 57.07
C HIS A 15 19.43 -33.20 57.15
N PRO A 16 20.73 -32.85 57.34
CA PRO A 16 21.75 -32.39 56.38
C PRO A 16 23.07 -33.24 56.42
N MET A 17 24.07 -32.93 55.57
CA MET A 17 25.48 -33.43 55.67
C MET A 17 26.44 -32.39 55.04
N PRO A 18 27.75 -32.37 55.37
CA PRO A 18 28.40 -31.23 56.04
C PRO A 18 29.39 -30.39 55.20
N GLU A 19 29.80 -29.25 55.78
CA GLU A 19 30.77 -28.26 55.29
C GLU A 19 32.24 -28.72 55.28
N ALA A 20 33.05 -28.12 54.38
CA ALA A 20 34.51 -27.91 54.49
C ALA A 20 34.96 -26.75 53.54
N PRO A 21 36.16 -26.15 53.65
CA PRO A 21 36.32 -24.76 54.09
C PRO A 21 36.91 -23.77 53.07
N ASN A 22 36.83 -22.49 53.44
CA ASN A 22 37.33 -21.28 52.78
C ASN A 22 38.79 -21.31 52.31
N SER A 23 39.06 -20.77 51.11
CA SER A 23 40.35 -20.12 50.78
C SER A 23 40.23 -19.09 49.64
N LEU A 24 40.68 -17.87 49.96
CA LEU A 24 41.21 -16.77 49.14
C LEU A 24 40.44 -16.25 47.89
N GLN A 25 39.76 -15.12 48.11
CA GLN A 25 39.33 -14.14 47.10
C GLN A 25 40.52 -13.52 46.34
N THR A 26 40.61 -13.73 45.02
CA THR A 26 41.42 -12.92 44.11
C THR A 26 40.50 -12.08 43.23
N LYS A 27 40.49 -10.77 43.44
CA LYS A 27 39.68 -9.81 42.66
C LYS A 27 40.24 -9.67 41.24
N MET A 28 39.66 -10.35 40.26
CA MET A 28 39.85 -10.05 38.84
C MET A 28 38.90 -8.92 38.42
N LYS A 29 39.45 -7.75 38.10
CA LYS A 29 38.71 -6.64 37.48
C LYS A 29 38.43 -7.01 36.03
N ALA A 30 37.21 -7.46 35.74
CA ALA A 30 36.73 -7.67 34.38
C ALA A 30 36.52 -6.30 33.71
N SER A 31 37.46 -5.88 32.86
CA SER A 31 37.30 -4.70 32.00
C SER A 31 36.36 -5.08 30.87
N THR A 32 35.10 -4.63 30.95
CA THR A 32 34.07 -4.92 29.94
C THR A 32 34.28 -3.99 28.75
N ILE A 33 34.81 -4.52 27.65
CA ILE A 33 34.83 -3.83 26.36
C ILE A 33 33.44 -4.01 25.74
N VAL A 34 32.64 -2.94 25.75
CA VAL A 34 31.35 -2.90 25.04
C VAL A 34 31.62 -2.58 23.58
N LEU A 35 31.54 -3.58 22.70
CA LEU A 35 31.50 -3.38 21.26
C LEU A 35 30.09 -2.89 20.89
N THR A 36 29.92 -1.60 20.65
CA THR A 36 28.68 -1.06 20.08
C THR A 36 28.61 -1.41 18.59
N ILE A 37 27.82 -2.42 18.25
CA ILE A 37 27.48 -2.73 16.87
C ILE A 37 26.37 -1.76 16.45
N THR A 38 26.72 -0.76 15.65
CA THR A 38 25.73 0.13 15.02
C THR A 38 25.07 -0.62 13.87
N SER A 39 23.89 -1.20 14.11
CA SER A 39 23.08 -1.81 13.05
C SER A 39 22.58 -0.72 12.09
N LEU A 40 23.19 -0.60 10.91
CA LEU A 40 22.56 0.08 9.78
C LEU A 40 21.37 -0.78 9.35
N THR A 41 20.17 -0.43 9.80
CA THR A 41 18.93 -0.96 9.23
C THR A 41 18.81 -0.38 7.82
N ALA A 42 19.22 -1.14 6.81
CA ALA A 42 18.84 -0.85 5.43
C ALA A 42 17.31 -0.96 5.35
N SER A 43 16.62 0.17 5.22
CA SER A 43 15.20 0.19 4.92
C SER A 43 15.02 -0.37 3.52
N VAL A 44 14.53 -1.61 3.44
CA VAL A 44 14.15 -2.28 2.20
C VAL A 44 12.96 -1.51 1.62
N GLN A 45 13.05 -1.11 0.36
CA GLN A 45 12.09 -0.23 -0.32
C GLN A 45 11.30 -1.03 -1.35
N ALA A 46 10.77 -2.18 -0.91
CA ALA A 46 10.19 -3.22 -1.76
C ALA A 46 8.80 -2.88 -2.33
N HIS A 47 8.30 -1.67 -2.10
CA HIS A 47 6.98 -1.24 -2.52
C HIS A 47 7.06 0.01 -3.42
N GLY A 48 5.92 0.48 -3.94
CA GLY A 48 5.90 1.54 -4.94
C GLY A 48 5.66 2.97 -4.43
N TYR A 49 6.00 3.95 -5.26
CA TYR A 49 5.75 5.37 -5.01
C TYR A 49 5.39 6.13 -6.29
N ILE A 50 4.76 7.30 -6.15
CA ILE A 50 4.51 8.22 -7.26
C ILE A 50 5.82 8.92 -7.64
N SER A 51 6.38 8.57 -8.80
CA SER A 51 7.61 9.17 -9.34
C SER A 51 7.34 10.30 -10.33
N HIS A 52 6.14 10.36 -10.90
CA HIS A 52 5.68 11.44 -11.78
C HIS A 52 4.17 11.70 -11.57
N PRO A 53 3.72 12.93 -11.24
CA PRO A 53 4.54 14.04 -10.73
C PRO A 53 5.33 13.59 -9.49
N LYS A 54 6.55 14.10 -9.34
CA LYS A 54 7.47 13.62 -8.29
C LYS A 54 6.89 13.89 -6.90
N GLY A 55 6.52 12.83 -6.19
CA GLY A 55 6.10 12.93 -4.79
C GLY A 55 7.25 13.38 -3.88
N THR A 56 6.91 14.13 -2.83
CA THR A 56 7.82 14.44 -1.72
C THR A 56 7.41 13.61 -0.52
N TYR A 57 8.37 12.90 0.09
CA TYR A 57 8.11 11.99 1.21
C TYR A 57 8.94 12.37 2.43
N VAL A 58 8.45 12.01 3.62
CA VAL A 58 9.18 12.24 4.88
C VAL A 58 10.52 11.48 4.83
N PRO A 59 11.66 12.15 5.05
CA PRO A 59 12.97 11.49 5.01
C PRO A 59 13.11 10.35 6.02
N ASN A 60 13.87 9.32 5.67
CA ASN A 60 14.16 8.15 6.53
C ASN A 60 12.91 7.40 7.01
N THR A 61 11.84 7.42 6.23
CA THR A 61 10.62 6.64 6.49
C THR A 61 10.44 5.56 5.43
N PRO A 62 9.71 4.48 5.73
CA PRO A 62 9.40 3.45 4.75
C PRO A 62 8.29 3.91 3.79
N TYR A 63 8.52 5.01 3.07
CA TYR A 63 7.49 5.75 2.34
C TYR A 63 6.82 4.99 1.19
N THR A 64 7.38 3.86 0.78
CA THR A 64 6.74 3.00 -0.20
C THR A 64 5.80 1.97 0.42
N SER A 65 5.89 1.70 1.72
CA SER A 65 5.02 0.71 2.38
C SER A 65 3.55 1.07 2.26
N TYR A 66 2.70 0.04 2.33
CA TYR A 66 1.26 0.24 2.43
C TYR A 66 0.89 1.05 3.68
N ASN A 67 -0.22 1.77 3.60
CA ASN A 67 -0.70 2.70 4.60
C ASN A 67 -1.51 2.00 5.71
N ALA A 68 -2.30 1.00 5.31
CA ALA A 68 -3.20 0.28 6.19
C ALA A 68 -3.54 -1.09 5.60
N LEU A 69 -4.09 -1.96 6.45
CA LEU A 69 -4.66 -3.24 6.07
C LEU A 69 -6.18 -3.20 6.21
N THR A 70 -6.86 -3.93 5.34
CA THR A 70 -8.28 -4.22 5.45
C THR A 70 -8.57 -5.63 4.95
N THR A 71 -9.83 -6.05 4.99
CA THR A 71 -10.26 -7.34 4.43
C THR A 71 -11.64 -7.18 3.79
N ALA A 72 -12.16 -8.25 3.19
CA ALA A 72 -13.53 -8.30 2.69
C ALA A 72 -14.59 -7.95 3.75
N SER A 73 -14.30 -8.09 5.05
CA SER A 73 -15.25 -7.75 6.12
C SER A 73 -15.58 -6.25 6.24
N VAL A 74 -14.83 -5.39 5.56
CA VAL A 74 -15.08 -3.94 5.53
C VAL A 74 -16.48 -3.58 5.04
N ASN A 75 -17.07 -4.42 4.18
CA ASN A 75 -18.41 -4.20 3.66
C ASN A 75 -19.07 -5.55 3.32
N ALA A 76 -20.32 -5.75 3.76
CA ALA A 76 -21.07 -6.98 3.55
C ALA A 76 -21.25 -7.35 2.06
N GLY A 77 -21.16 -6.39 1.13
CA GLY A 77 -21.23 -6.64 -0.31
C GLY A 77 -20.12 -7.58 -0.84
N PHE A 78 -18.99 -7.69 -0.14
CA PHE A 78 -17.92 -8.63 -0.48
C PHE A 78 -18.16 -10.07 -0.01
N SER A 79 -19.24 -10.33 0.72
CA SER A 79 -19.58 -11.66 1.25
C SER A 79 -19.75 -12.69 0.14
N GLY A 80 -19.26 -13.91 0.35
CA GLY A 80 -19.32 -15.00 -0.62
C GLY A 80 -18.20 -14.98 -1.67
N GLY A 81 -17.38 -13.93 -1.72
CA GLY A 81 -16.18 -13.88 -2.56
C GLY A 81 -15.04 -14.72 -1.99
N LYS A 82 -14.20 -15.27 -2.89
CA LYS A 82 -12.95 -15.96 -2.55
C LYS A 82 -11.77 -15.00 -2.77
N TYR A 83 -11.02 -14.73 -1.71
CA TYR A 83 -9.92 -13.74 -1.70
C TYR A 83 -8.57 -14.33 -1.23
N ASP A 84 -8.49 -15.66 -1.18
CA ASP A 84 -7.30 -16.46 -0.84
C ASP A 84 -6.84 -17.30 -2.05
N ASP A 85 -7.11 -16.83 -3.27
CA ASP A 85 -6.70 -17.44 -4.52
C ASP A 85 -5.46 -16.75 -5.10
N SER A 86 -5.17 -16.96 -6.38
CA SER A 86 -4.20 -16.15 -7.11
C SER A 86 -4.59 -14.66 -7.08
N PRO A 87 -3.61 -13.74 -7.11
CA PRO A 87 -3.88 -12.30 -7.11
C PRO A 87 -4.87 -11.86 -8.19
N GLU A 88 -4.76 -12.42 -9.40
CA GLU A 88 -5.68 -12.12 -10.49
C GLU A 88 -7.12 -12.56 -10.19
N ASN A 89 -7.31 -13.75 -9.61
CA ASN A 89 -8.63 -14.25 -9.23
C ASN A 89 -9.22 -13.47 -8.05
N ASN A 90 -8.40 -13.06 -7.09
CA ASN A 90 -8.84 -12.20 -5.99
C ASN A 90 -9.31 -10.83 -6.51
N ALA A 91 -8.59 -10.23 -7.46
CA ALA A 91 -9.02 -9.00 -8.12
C ALA A 91 -10.31 -9.19 -8.91
N LYS A 92 -10.50 -10.32 -9.61
CA LYS A 92 -11.77 -10.65 -10.29
C LYS A 92 -12.91 -10.78 -9.29
N ALA A 93 -12.71 -11.47 -8.17
CA ALA A 93 -13.71 -11.62 -7.11
C ALA A 93 -14.09 -10.24 -6.53
N PHE A 94 -13.12 -9.41 -6.20
CA PHE A 94 -13.36 -8.04 -5.72
C PHE A 94 -14.22 -7.24 -6.70
N ASN A 95 -13.85 -7.25 -7.98
CA ASN A 95 -14.58 -6.51 -9.01
C ASN A 95 -16.00 -7.06 -9.24
N ALA A 96 -16.20 -8.38 -9.16
CA ALA A 96 -17.51 -9.00 -9.28
C ALA A 96 -18.45 -8.60 -8.13
N HIS A 97 -17.90 -8.39 -6.93
CA HIS A 97 -18.66 -8.00 -5.74
C HIS A 97 -18.79 -6.47 -5.54
N TRP A 98 -17.99 -5.66 -6.24
CA TRP A 98 -17.92 -4.21 -6.06
C TRP A 98 -19.31 -3.53 -6.06
N ASN A 99 -20.17 -3.87 -7.02
CA ASN A 99 -21.49 -3.23 -7.13
C ASN A 99 -22.39 -3.50 -5.92
N ALA A 100 -22.22 -4.63 -5.23
CA ALA A 100 -23.01 -4.98 -4.04
C ALA A 100 -22.60 -4.18 -2.80
N THR A 101 -21.43 -3.52 -2.82
CA THR A 101 -20.94 -2.73 -1.69
C THR A 101 -21.64 -1.39 -1.52
N GLY A 102 -22.19 -0.85 -2.62
CA GLY A 102 -22.79 0.48 -2.67
C GLY A 102 -21.79 1.64 -2.83
N TYR A 103 -20.48 1.40 -2.69
CA TYR A 103 -19.45 2.43 -2.86
C TYR A 103 -19.45 3.01 -4.28
N LYS A 104 -19.21 4.31 -4.38
CA LYS A 104 -19.10 5.06 -5.64
C LYS A 104 -17.68 5.12 -6.16
N SER A 105 -16.70 5.00 -5.28
CA SER A 105 -15.29 5.09 -5.61
C SER A 105 -14.40 4.31 -4.66
N LEU A 106 -13.18 4.02 -5.10
CA LEU A 106 -12.16 3.44 -4.24
C LEU A 106 -11.80 4.41 -3.11
N ARG A 107 -11.75 5.72 -3.41
CA ARG A 107 -11.59 6.78 -2.40
C ARG A 107 -12.62 6.70 -1.27
N GLU A 108 -13.91 6.53 -1.59
CA GLU A 108 -14.98 6.42 -0.58
C GLU A 108 -14.77 5.23 0.36
N MET A 109 -14.31 4.10 -0.19
CA MET A 109 -14.00 2.90 0.59
C MET A 109 -12.75 3.09 1.46
N LEU A 110 -11.69 3.70 0.92
CA LEU A 110 -10.36 3.68 1.53
C LEU A 110 -10.03 4.88 2.42
N ASP A 111 -10.64 6.05 2.21
CA ASP A 111 -10.38 7.24 3.03
C ASP A 111 -10.66 7.03 4.53
N PRO A 112 -11.73 6.34 4.95
CA PRO A 112 -11.97 6.05 6.38
C PRO A 112 -10.95 5.09 7.01
N LEU A 113 -10.26 4.27 6.19
CA LEU A 113 -9.32 3.24 6.64
C LEU A 113 -7.88 3.75 6.65
N ALA A 114 -7.53 4.58 5.67
CA ALA A 114 -6.25 5.25 5.53
C ALA A 114 -6.48 6.77 5.45
N PRO A 115 -6.73 7.43 6.60
CA PRO A 115 -7.03 8.87 6.62
C PRO A 115 -5.84 9.72 6.16
N ASP A 116 -4.61 9.24 6.38
CA ASP A 116 -3.37 9.89 5.98
C ASP A 116 -2.90 9.47 4.58
N TYR A 117 -1.96 10.24 4.01
CA TYR A 117 -1.32 9.97 2.71
C TYR A 117 -0.02 9.17 2.85
N GLY A 118 0.04 8.32 3.88
CA GLY A 118 1.23 7.57 4.26
C GLY A 118 2.31 8.54 4.70
N TYR A 119 3.49 8.44 4.07
CA TYR A 119 4.59 9.36 4.31
C TYR A 119 4.72 10.47 3.27
N SER A 120 3.70 10.66 2.42
CA SER A 120 3.67 11.77 1.47
C SER A 120 3.51 13.11 2.20
N VAL A 121 4.26 14.13 1.79
CA VAL A 121 4.21 15.47 2.38
C VAL A 121 3.20 16.33 1.62
N LYS A 122 1.96 16.37 2.11
CA LYS A 122 0.85 17.13 1.49
C LYS A 122 1.07 18.66 1.42
N THR A 123 2.06 19.18 2.14
CA THR A 123 2.41 20.61 2.17
C THR A 123 3.75 20.89 1.50
N ALA A 124 4.27 19.94 0.72
CA ALA A 124 5.48 20.16 -0.07
C ALA A 124 5.22 21.22 -1.14
N THR A 125 6.31 21.77 -1.69
CA THR A 125 6.23 22.67 -2.85
C THR A 125 5.48 21.96 -3.98
N PRO A 126 4.41 22.58 -4.53
CA PRO A 126 3.66 21.98 -5.62
C PRO A 126 4.51 21.69 -6.86
N VAL A 127 4.24 20.57 -7.51
CA VAL A 127 4.81 20.22 -8.80
C VAL A 127 3.95 20.82 -9.91
N ASP A 128 4.57 21.62 -10.80
CA ASP A 128 3.88 22.08 -12.02
C ASP A 128 3.69 20.89 -12.97
N VAL A 129 2.43 20.53 -13.21
CA VAL A 129 2.02 19.42 -14.09
C VAL A 129 1.55 19.90 -15.45
N THR A 130 1.86 21.15 -15.83
CA THR A 130 1.51 21.69 -17.15
C THR A 130 2.11 20.82 -18.26
N GLY A 131 1.24 20.27 -19.10
CA GLY A 131 1.63 19.39 -20.20
C GLY A 131 1.86 17.92 -19.81
N TYR A 132 1.70 17.55 -18.55
CA TYR A 132 1.74 16.14 -18.15
C TYR A 132 0.48 15.43 -18.62
N THR A 133 0.64 14.18 -19.06
CA THR A 133 -0.46 13.33 -19.55
C THR A 133 -0.54 12.00 -18.81
N GLU A 134 0.36 11.76 -17.86
CA GLU A 134 0.53 10.49 -17.18
C GLU A 134 0.94 10.70 -15.72
N MET A 135 0.53 9.75 -14.88
CA MET A 135 1.11 9.49 -13.56
C MET A 135 2.03 8.28 -13.67
N TRP A 136 3.20 8.33 -13.03
CA TRP A 136 4.13 7.20 -12.96
C TRP A 136 4.18 6.62 -11.55
N TRP A 137 3.96 5.31 -11.46
CA TRP A 137 4.17 4.52 -10.26
C TRP A 137 5.42 3.66 -10.40
N GLN A 138 6.26 3.63 -9.38
CA GLN A 138 7.60 3.05 -9.48
C GLN A 138 8.01 2.30 -8.22
N ASN A 139 8.62 1.13 -8.40
CA ASN A 139 9.32 0.38 -7.36
C ASN A 139 10.78 0.17 -7.79
N ASP A 140 11.72 0.76 -7.05
CA ASP A 140 13.13 0.73 -7.42
C ASP A 140 13.88 -0.53 -7.06
N GLU A 141 13.36 -1.31 -6.11
CA GLU A 141 13.98 -2.56 -5.67
C GLU A 141 13.82 -3.65 -6.71
N TYR A 142 12.60 -3.84 -7.21
CA TYR A 142 12.30 -4.84 -8.23
C TYR A 142 12.44 -4.33 -9.66
N LYS A 143 12.64 -3.01 -9.87
CA LYS A 143 12.63 -2.38 -11.20
C LYS A 143 11.34 -2.66 -11.97
N GLU A 144 10.23 -2.59 -11.24
CA GLU A 144 8.87 -2.76 -11.76
C GLU A 144 8.03 -1.54 -11.42
N GLY A 145 7.01 -1.25 -12.24
CA GLY A 145 6.02 -0.26 -11.90
C GLY A 145 5.12 -0.78 -10.78
N PHE A 146 3.93 -1.25 -11.15
CA PHE A 146 3.13 -2.08 -10.27
C PHE A 146 3.71 -3.50 -10.25
N ILE A 147 3.98 -4.03 -9.05
CA ILE A 147 4.42 -5.43 -8.93
C ILE A 147 3.27 -6.34 -9.37
N ASN A 148 3.51 -7.23 -10.33
CA ASN A 148 2.46 -8.04 -10.96
C ASN A 148 1.68 -8.92 -9.96
N THR A 149 2.35 -9.38 -8.89
CA THR A 149 1.71 -10.20 -7.86
C THR A 149 0.75 -9.42 -6.97
N LEU A 150 0.74 -8.08 -6.96
CA LEU A 150 -0.15 -7.26 -6.15
C LEU A 150 -1.41 -6.78 -6.91
N ALA A 151 -2.03 -7.69 -7.69
CA ALA A 151 -3.23 -7.40 -8.47
C ALA A 151 -4.32 -6.67 -7.67
N GLY A 152 -4.99 -5.73 -8.34
CA GLY A 152 -6.12 -5.00 -7.75
C GLY A 152 -6.31 -3.59 -8.31
N PRO A 153 -7.42 -2.93 -7.92
CA PRO A 153 -7.84 -1.67 -8.53
C PRO A 153 -6.97 -0.50 -8.10
N CYS A 154 -6.86 0.50 -8.97
CA CYS A 154 -6.29 1.80 -8.63
C CYS A 154 -7.14 2.94 -9.17
N GLU A 155 -7.05 4.08 -8.49
CA GLU A 155 -7.88 5.26 -8.72
C GLU A 155 -7.06 6.51 -8.40
N ALA A 156 -7.28 7.60 -9.13
CA ALA A 156 -6.68 8.88 -8.76
C ALA A 156 -7.67 10.04 -8.83
N TRP A 157 -7.38 11.03 -8.00
CA TRP A 157 -8.16 12.22 -7.80
C TRP A 157 -7.29 13.46 -7.87
N ILE A 158 -7.86 14.54 -8.37
CA ILE A 158 -7.37 15.90 -8.17
C ILE A 158 -8.48 16.61 -7.42
N ASP A 159 -8.21 16.96 -6.17
CA ASP A 159 -9.20 17.47 -5.23
C ASP A 159 -10.46 16.58 -5.20
N ASP A 160 -11.59 17.06 -5.71
CA ASP A 160 -12.87 16.35 -5.73
C ASP A 160 -13.21 15.75 -7.11
N VAL A 161 -12.27 15.75 -8.06
CA VAL A 161 -12.45 15.20 -9.40
C VAL A 161 -11.66 13.91 -9.55
N ARG A 162 -12.35 12.80 -9.77
CA ARG A 162 -11.71 11.54 -10.15
C ARG A 162 -11.20 11.64 -11.58
N ILE A 163 -9.91 11.44 -11.78
CA ILE A 163 -9.28 11.57 -13.10
C ILE A 163 -9.07 10.23 -13.81
N PHE A 164 -8.99 9.12 -13.05
CA PHE A 164 -9.04 7.77 -13.62
C PHE A 164 -9.49 6.74 -12.59
N HIS A 165 -9.93 5.58 -13.07
CA HIS A 165 -10.17 4.35 -12.30
C HIS A 165 -9.86 3.14 -13.18
N HIS A 166 -9.19 2.15 -12.60
CA HIS A 166 -8.83 0.91 -13.27
C HIS A 166 -9.06 -0.27 -12.32
N ASN A 167 -9.57 -1.38 -12.85
CA ASN A 167 -9.96 -2.55 -12.06
C ASN A 167 -8.78 -3.46 -11.68
N ASN A 168 -7.68 -3.40 -12.42
CA ASN A 168 -6.46 -4.15 -12.13
C ASN A 168 -5.23 -3.45 -12.75
N CYS A 169 -4.57 -2.59 -11.97
CA CYS A 169 -3.46 -1.76 -12.48
C CYS A 169 -2.19 -2.54 -12.79
N PRO A 170 -1.75 -3.51 -11.96
CA PRO A 170 -0.61 -4.38 -12.30
C PRO A 170 -0.76 -5.11 -13.63
N ALA A 171 -1.98 -5.58 -13.97
CA ALA A 171 -2.22 -6.26 -15.24
C ALA A 171 -2.28 -5.29 -16.43
N GLN A 172 -2.63 -4.02 -16.20
CA GLN A 172 -2.86 -3.04 -17.26
C GLN A 172 -1.63 -2.19 -17.58
N PHE A 173 -0.79 -1.89 -16.59
CA PHE A 173 0.37 -1.01 -16.71
C PHE A 173 1.65 -1.74 -16.26
N THR A 174 2.23 -2.51 -17.18
CA THR A 174 3.32 -3.46 -16.90
C THR A 174 4.73 -2.90 -17.13
N THR A 175 4.85 -1.60 -17.43
CA THR A 175 6.14 -0.94 -17.70
C THR A 175 6.86 -0.57 -16.40
N TYR A 176 8.14 -0.21 -16.50
CA TYR A 176 8.90 0.43 -15.41
C TYR A 176 9.42 1.81 -15.89
N PRO A 177 8.97 2.91 -15.28
CA PRO A 177 7.85 2.99 -14.32
C PRO A 177 6.52 2.59 -14.97
N ALA A 178 5.49 2.29 -14.17
CA ALA A 178 4.14 2.07 -14.68
C ALA A 178 3.53 3.42 -15.07
N MET A 179 3.30 3.62 -16.37
CA MET A 179 2.77 4.87 -16.93
C MET A 179 1.24 4.77 -17.02
N VAL A 180 0.54 5.49 -16.16
CA VAL A 180 -0.93 5.52 -16.08
C VAL A 180 -1.42 6.83 -16.71
N PRO A 181 -2.23 6.80 -17.77
CA PRO A 181 -2.81 8.02 -18.33
C PRO A 181 -3.57 8.83 -17.28
N ALA A 182 -3.28 10.12 -17.19
CA ALA A 182 -3.84 11.01 -16.18
C ALA A 182 -4.14 12.38 -16.78
N ASP A 183 -5.39 12.83 -16.63
CA ASP A 183 -5.81 14.17 -17.05
C ASP A 183 -5.70 15.15 -15.88
N TYR A 184 -4.68 16.02 -15.92
CA TYR A 184 -4.45 17.05 -14.92
C TYR A 184 -5.25 18.33 -15.14
N SER A 185 -6.10 18.39 -16.16
CA SER A 185 -6.83 19.60 -16.55
C SER A 185 -7.82 20.09 -15.50
N SER A 186 -8.29 19.22 -14.60
CA SER A 186 -9.19 19.62 -13.51
C SER A 186 -8.52 20.51 -12.46
N CYS A 187 -7.18 20.50 -12.38
CA CYS A 187 -6.46 21.36 -11.43
C CYS A 187 -6.50 22.82 -11.86
N LYS A 188 -7.01 23.71 -10.98
CA LYS A 188 -7.13 25.16 -11.19
C LYS A 188 -6.38 25.92 -10.09
N GLY A 189 -5.09 26.18 -10.29
CA GLY A 189 -4.24 26.79 -9.26
C GLY A 189 -3.51 25.72 -8.45
N ASP A 190 -3.56 25.81 -7.12
CA ASP A 190 -2.99 24.81 -6.21
C ASP A 190 -4.01 23.69 -5.95
N CYS A 191 -3.62 22.45 -6.21
CA CYS A 191 -4.48 21.28 -6.02
C CYS A 191 -3.72 20.15 -5.32
N LEU A 192 -4.46 19.14 -4.86
CA LEU A 192 -3.89 17.91 -4.35
C LEU A 192 -4.21 16.75 -5.28
N PHE A 193 -3.16 16.19 -5.89
CA PHE A 193 -3.26 14.89 -6.56
C PHE A 193 -3.18 13.79 -5.51
N VAL A 194 -4.14 12.84 -5.52
CA VAL A 194 -4.17 11.69 -4.61
C VAL A 194 -4.33 10.42 -5.43
N PHE A 195 -3.42 9.47 -5.22
CA PHE A 195 -3.46 8.15 -5.84
C PHE A 195 -3.81 7.09 -4.80
N TYR A 196 -4.66 6.14 -5.20
CA TYR A 196 -5.09 4.99 -4.43
C TYR A 196 -4.77 3.72 -5.22
N TRP A 197 -4.22 2.71 -4.56
CA TRP A 197 -4.12 1.35 -5.09
C TRP A 197 -4.42 0.36 -3.97
N LEU A 198 -5.27 -0.62 -4.26
CA LEU A 198 -5.61 -1.70 -3.33
C LEU A 198 -5.04 -3.00 -3.86
N ALA A 199 -4.08 -3.58 -3.14
CA ALA A 199 -3.51 -4.87 -3.52
C ALA A 199 -4.28 -6.00 -2.84
N LEU A 200 -4.69 -6.99 -3.65
CA LEU A 200 -5.59 -8.08 -3.28
C LEU A 200 -4.90 -9.46 -3.36
N HIS A 201 -3.57 -9.51 -3.23
CA HIS A 201 -2.78 -10.73 -3.40
C HIS A 201 -2.98 -11.77 -2.30
N GLU A 202 -3.51 -11.34 -1.15
CA GLU A 202 -3.87 -12.18 -0.01
C GLU A 202 -5.16 -11.64 0.65
N PRO A 203 -5.81 -12.37 1.57
CA PRO A 203 -7.05 -11.92 2.23
C PRO A 203 -6.92 -10.62 3.04
N ASN A 204 -5.71 -10.28 3.49
CA ASN A 204 -5.38 -9.01 4.10
C ASN A 204 -4.98 -8.02 3.00
N TRP A 205 -5.93 -7.22 2.56
CA TRP A 205 -5.74 -6.28 1.48
C TRP A 205 -4.88 -5.10 1.94
N GLN A 206 -3.89 -4.75 1.13
CA GLN A 206 -2.96 -3.65 1.42
C GLN A 206 -3.40 -2.39 0.71
N ILE A 207 -3.57 -1.32 1.47
CA ILE A 207 -3.99 -0.01 0.98
C ILE A 207 -2.75 0.83 0.71
N TYR A 208 -2.55 1.25 -0.54
CA TYR A 208 -1.58 2.26 -0.93
C TYR A 208 -2.30 3.56 -1.23
N LYS A 209 -1.93 4.62 -0.51
CA LYS A 209 -2.49 5.96 -0.68
C LYS A 209 -1.37 6.99 -0.56
N GLN A 210 -1.11 7.72 -1.63
CA GLN A 210 -0.06 8.74 -1.68
C GLN A 210 -0.61 10.02 -2.31
N CYS A 211 0.02 11.15 -2.01
CA CYS A 211 -0.39 12.44 -2.56
C CYS A 211 0.78 13.27 -3.06
N VAL A 212 0.49 14.16 -4.00
CA VAL A 212 1.42 15.14 -4.55
C VAL A 212 0.69 16.48 -4.65
N PRO A 213 1.16 17.54 -3.97
CA PRO A 213 0.68 18.89 -4.24
C PRO A 213 1.08 19.27 -5.67
N ILE A 214 0.14 19.80 -6.45
CA ILE A 214 0.37 20.12 -7.87
C ILE A 214 -0.19 21.49 -8.23
N THR A 215 0.33 22.07 -9.31
CA THR A 215 -0.24 23.23 -9.98
C THR A 215 -0.39 22.97 -11.48
N ASN A 216 -1.36 23.62 -12.12
CA ASN A 216 -1.53 23.56 -13.57
C ASN A 216 -1.73 24.96 -14.15
N SER A 217 -0.64 25.52 -14.67
CA SER A 217 -0.60 26.89 -15.20
C SER A 217 -1.30 27.04 -16.56
N GLY A 218 -1.57 25.92 -17.25
CA GLY A 218 -2.37 25.87 -18.47
C GLY A 218 -3.87 26.18 -18.27
N SER A 219 -4.31 26.32 -17.02
CA SER A 219 -5.70 26.62 -16.66
C SER A 219 -5.89 27.90 -15.83
N SER A 220 -5.14 28.95 -16.16
CA SER A 220 -5.22 30.23 -15.45
C SER A 220 -6.54 30.96 -15.71
N THR A 221 -7.42 30.97 -14.70
CA THR A 221 -8.11 32.20 -14.31
C THR A 221 -7.24 32.86 -13.26
N THR A 222 -6.68 34.02 -13.59
CA THR A 222 -5.84 34.82 -12.71
C THR A 222 -6.66 35.36 -11.54
N THR A 223 -6.43 34.85 -10.33
CA THR A 223 -6.74 35.62 -9.11
C THR A 223 -5.44 36.33 -8.69
N GLN A 224 -5.18 37.49 -9.30
CA GLN A 224 -4.22 38.44 -8.75
C GLN A 224 -4.86 39.10 -7.54
N SER A 225 -4.36 38.79 -6.33
CA SER A 225 -4.58 39.65 -5.18
C SER A 225 -3.62 40.83 -5.29
N SER A 226 -4.22 41.98 -5.59
CA SER A 226 -3.61 43.31 -5.60
C SER A 226 -3.02 43.70 -4.24
N GLY A 227 -1.77 44.18 -4.28
CA GLY A 227 -1.16 45.03 -3.27
C GLY A 227 -0.31 46.06 -4.01
N ALA A 228 -0.81 47.30 -4.06
CA ALA A 228 -0.28 48.42 -4.82
C ALA A 228 0.69 49.27 -3.98
N ASP A 229 1.72 49.79 -4.64
CA ASP A 229 2.35 51.12 -4.55
C ASP A 229 3.58 51.03 -5.48
N ASP A 230 3.72 51.80 -6.56
CA ASP A 230 3.96 53.24 -6.51
C ASP A 230 3.64 53.96 -7.84
N THR A 231 3.53 55.27 -7.69
CA THR A 231 3.05 56.30 -8.61
C THR A 231 4.11 56.75 -9.64
N ALA A 232 3.72 57.00 -10.91
CA ALA A 232 3.90 58.29 -11.60
C ALA A 232 3.70 58.21 -13.12
N ALA A 233 3.05 59.27 -13.62
CA ALA A 233 2.54 59.52 -14.96
C ALA A 233 3.61 59.81 -16.04
N SER A 234 3.27 59.61 -17.33
CA SER A 234 2.93 60.71 -18.27
C SER A 234 2.63 60.21 -19.70
N ALA A 235 1.50 60.69 -20.26
CA ALA A 235 1.17 61.10 -21.64
C ALA A 235 2.15 60.83 -22.81
N SER A 236 1.80 60.63 -24.09
CA SER A 236 0.56 60.76 -24.91
C SER A 236 0.86 60.32 -26.36
N ALA A 237 -0.22 60.13 -27.15
CA ALA A 237 -0.34 60.12 -28.64
C ALA A 237 0.20 58.89 -29.38
N GLY A 238 -0.61 58.06 -30.04
CA GLY A 238 -1.44 58.27 -31.25
C GLY A 238 -1.05 57.10 -32.19
N THR A 239 -1.83 56.49 -33.08
CA THR A 239 -3.04 56.82 -33.85
C THR A 239 -3.44 55.52 -34.58
N GLY A 240 -4.74 55.29 -34.80
CA GLY A 240 -5.24 54.77 -36.09
C GLY A 240 -5.56 53.27 -36.25
N GLY A 241 -6.86 52.99 -36.47
CA GLY A 241 -7.41 51.88 -37.27
C GLY A 241 -7.31 50.49 -36.64
N GLU A 242 -8.30 49.60 -36.68
CA GLU A 242 -9.45 49.50 -37.57
C GLU A 242 -10.52 48.64 -36.91
N GLN A 243 -11.75 49.12 -37.07
CA GLN A 243 -13.01 48.50 -36.69
C GLN A 243 -13.27 47.29 -37.58
N THR A 244 -13.49 46.11 -36.99
CA THR A 244 -14.21 45.03 -37.68
C THR A 244 -15.37 44.56 -36.83
N THR A 245 -16.54 45.10 -37.15
CA THR A 245 -17.86 44.61 -36.75
C THR A 245 -18.28 43.52 -37.73
N THR A 246 -18.59 42.30 -37.28
CA THR A 246 -19.50 41.34 -37.95
C THR A 246 -19.93 40.29 -36.91
N SER A 247 -21.07 40.48 -36.26
CA SER A 247 -22.39 39.89 -36.57
C SER A 247 -22.46 38.37 -36.33
N ALA A 248 -23.10 38.03 -35.20
CA ALA A 248 -23.65 36.72 -34.90
C ALA A 248 -24.79 36.34 -35.85
N PRO A 249 -24.98 35.04 -36.15
CA PRO A 249 -26.28 34.49 -36.42
C PRO A 249 -26.75 33.66 -35.22
N THR A 250 -27.90 34.07 -34.68
CA THR A 250 -28.75 33.30 -33.78
C THR A 250 -29.30 32.09 -34.53
N SER A 251 -29.10 30.88 -34.01
CA SER A 251 -29.87 29.71 -34.39
C SER A 251 -30.51 29.08 -33.15
N SER A 252 -31.79 29.40 -32.99
CA SER A 252 -32.79 28.71 -32.19
C SER A 252 -33.05 27.28 -32.68
N THR A 253 -33.67 26.47 -31.80
CA THR A 253 -34.37 25.17 -32.04
C THR A 253 -33.45 23.95 -31.86
N LYS A 254 -33.74 22.89 -31.07
CA LYS A 254 -34.96 22.39 -30.42
C LYS A 254 -34.54 21.44 -29.28
N ALA A 255 -35.24 21.49 -28.14
CA ALA A 255 -35.17 20.46 -27.10
C ALA A 255 -35.75 19.13 -27.62
N PRO A 256 -35.18 17.96 -27.25
CA PRO A 256 -35.90 16.71 -27.28
C PRO A 256 -36.64 16.49 -25.95
N VAL A 257 -37.93 16.23 -26.13
CA VAL A 257 -38.95 15.97 -25.12
C VAL A 257 -38.67 14.67 -24.39
N ALA A 258 -38.78 14.71 -23.06
CA ALA A 258 -38.85 13.54 -22.19
C ALA A 258 -40.03 12.66 -22.61
N THR A 259 -39.76 11.42 -22.98
CA THR A 259 -40.81 10.41 -23.21
C THR A 259 -40.80 9.45 -22.04
N THR A 260 -41.75 9.67 -21.14
CA THR A 260 -42.17 8.74 -20.10
C THR A 260 -42.85 7.54 -20.73
N SER A 261 -42.34 6.34 -20.48
CA SER A 261 -43.08 5.09 -20.67
C SER A 261 -42.82 4.18 -19.48
N ALA A 262 -43.74 4.22 -18.53
CA ALA A 262 -43.90 3.20 -17.50
C ALA A 262 -44.54 1.94 -18.09
N PRO A 263 -44.11 0.75 -17.65
CA PRO A 263 -45.02 -0.39 -17.58
C PRO A 263 -45.13 -0.93 -16.16
N LYS A 264 -46.34 -0.74 -15.60
CA LYS A 264 -47.19 -1.73 -14.94
C LYS A 264 -46.52 -2.76 -14.01
N ALA A 265 -46.77 -2.55 -12.71
CA ALA A 265 -46.66 -3.57 -11.67
C ALA A 265 -47.49 -4.81 -12.00
N ALA A 266 -46.87 -5.98 -11.87
CA ALA A 266 -47.55 -7.27 -11.73
C ALA A 266 -47.32 -7.76 -10.30
N VAL A 267 -48.42 -8.15 -9.66
CA VAL A 267 -48.56 -8.49 -8.25
C VAL A 267 -48.90 -9.99 -8.17
N VAL A 268 -48.10 -10.71 -7.35
CA VAL A 268 -48.20 -12.07 -6.75
C VAL A 268 -48.55 -13.29 -7.61
N THR A 269 -47.77 -14.37 -7.44
CA THR A 269 -48.19 -15.57 -6.67
C THR A 269 -46.94 -16.35 -6.17
N PRO A 270 -46.88 -16.82 -4.91
CA PRO A 270 -45.77 -17.63 -4.40
C PRO A 270 -45.92 -19.11 -4.82
N MET A 271 -44.81 -19.75 -5.20
CA MET A 271 -44.74 -21.19 -5.46
C MET A 271 -44.20 -21.96 -4.24
N PRO A 272 -44.50 -23.26 -4.13
CA PRO A 272 -44.64 -23.95 -2.85
C PRO A 272 -43.32 -24.34 -2.18
N VAL A 273 -43.39 -24.40 -0.85
CA VAL A 273 -42.43 -25.08 0.02
C VAL A 273 -42.54 -26.57 -0.26
N GLU A 274 -41.44 -27.20 -0.70
CA GLU A 274 -41.32 -28.65 -0.73
C GLU A 274 -40.23 -29.12 0.23
N SER A 275 -40.64 -30.10 1.02
CA SER A 275 -40.02 -30.67 2.19
C SER A 275 -38.75 -31.47 1.87
N SER A 276 -37.82 -31.41 2.82
CA SER A 276 -36.72 -32.36 3.03
C SER A 276 -37.17 -33.82 2.84
N PRO A 277 -36.26 -34.68 2.35
CA PRO A 277 -35.79 -35.70 3.29
C PRO A 277 -34.28 -35.97 3.24
N ASP A 278 -33.87 -36.47 4.40
CA ASP A 278 -32.83 -37.45 4.68
C ASP A 278 -31.36 -37.05 4.78
N VAL A 279 -30.89 -37.28 6.01
CA VAL A 279 -29.53 -37.26 6.52
C VAL A 279 -28.77 -38.42 5.87
N THR A 280 -27.75 -38.10 5.07
CA THR A 280 -26.72 -39.09 4.72
C THR A 280 -25.52 -38.86 5.64
N GLU A 281 -25.20 -39.89 6.42
CA GLU A 281 -24.02 -39.93 7.29
C GLU A 281 -22.73 -39.67 6.49
N SER A 282 -21.90 -38.85 7.12
CA SER A 282 -20.57 -38.44 6.71
C SER A 282 -19.58 -39.62 6.78
N PRO A 283 -18.79 -39.92 5.74
CA PRO A 283 -17.59 -40.72 5.92
C PRO A 283 -16.52 -39.85 6.59
N SER A 284 -16.21 -40.20 7.84
CA SER A 284 -15.06 -39.68 8.60
C SER A 284 -13.78 -39.89 7.79
N THR A 285 -13.28 -38.83 7.18
CA THR A 285 -11.95 -38.82 6.56
C THR A 285 -10.94 -38.52 7.65
N GLU A 286 -10.08 -39.50 7.92
CA GLU A 286 -8.94 -39.39 8.83
C GLU A 286 -8.06 -38.20 8.43
N ALA A 287 -7.77 -37.32 9.38
CA ALA A 287 -6.84 -36.22 9.18
C ALA A 287 -5.43 -36.78 8.91
N PRO A 288 -4.66 -36.23 7.97
CA PRO A 288 -3.28 -36.67 7.78
C PRO A 288 -2.47 -36.33 9.04
N GLU A 289 -1.82 -37.35 9.58
CA GLU A 289 -0.88 -37.23 10.68
C GLU A 289 0.25 -36.26 10.27
N VAL A 290 0.35 -35.13 10.98
CA VAL A 290 1.43 -34.16 10.76
C VAL A 290 2.72 -34.79 11.27
N TYR A 291 3.54 -35.27 10.34
CA TYR A 291 4.91 -35.68 10.65
C TYR A 291 5.73 -34.44 11.02
N ILE A 292 5.98 -34.26 12.32
CA ILE A 292 6.98 -33.31 12.81
C ILE A 292 8.34 -34.02 12.72
N PRO A 293 9.25 -33.64 11.82
CA PRO A 293 10.60 -34.18 11.86
C PRO A 293 11.27 -33.76 13.17
N ALA A 294 11.90 -34.72 13.84
CA ALA A 294 12.75 -34.47 15.00
C ALA A 294 13.84 -33.43 14.65
N PRO A 295 14.26 -32.56 15.59
CA PRO A 295 15.30 -31.59 15.32
C PRO A 295 16.59 -32.32 14.96
N GLU A 296 17.09 -32.03 13.76
CA GLU A 296 18.38 -32.51 13.28
C GLU A 296 19.47 -32.00 14.23
N VAL A 297 20.20 -32.93 14.83
CA VAL A 297 21.39 -32.63 15.64
C VAL A 297 22.42 -32.03 14.69
N ALA A 298 22.69 -30.73 14.86
CA ALA A 298 23.72 -30.04 14.11
C ALA A 298 25.08 -30.73 14.29
N THR A 299 25.55 -31.36 13.22
CA THR A 299 26.95 -31.77 13.06
C THR A 299 27.80 -30.50 13.05
N PRO A 300 28.93 -30.42 13.78
CA PRO A 300 29.75 -29.22 13.77
C PRO A 300 30.35 -28.99 12.37
N GLU A 301 30.05 -27.82 11.82
CA GLU A 301 30.65 -27.30 10.59
C GLU A 301 32.17 -27.17 10.78
N VAL A 302 32.93 -27.85 9.92
CA VAL A 302 34.39 -27.67 9.86
C VAL A 302 34.64 -26.28 9.30
N ALA A 303 35.19 -25.40 10.14
CA ALA A 303 35.60 -24.06 9.76
C ALA A 303 36.56 -24.13 8.55
N MET A 304 36.09 -23.65 7.40
CA MET A 304 36.94 -23.43 6.24
C MET A 304 37.65 -22.09 6.45
N GLU A 305 38.98 -22.13 6.64
CA GLU A 305 39.79 -20.92 6.81
C GLU A 305 39.62 -19.96 5.63
N ALA A 306 39.40 -18.68 5.93
CA ALA A 306 39.37 -17.61 4.95
C ALA A 306 40.75 -17.43 4.29
N PRO A 307 40.81 -17.06 2.99
CA PRO A 307 42.08 -16.80 2.33
C PRO A 307 42.81 -15.59 2.95
N PRO A 308 44.15 -15.62 3.05
CA PRO A 308 44.91 -14.56 3.71
C PRO A 308 44.83 -13.25 2.94
N THR A 309 44.68 -12.14 3.68
CA THR A 309 44.73 -10.78 3.14
C THR A 309 46.09 -10.46 2.48
N PRO A 310 46.16 -9.47 1.56
CA PRO A 310 47.33 -9.20 0.70
C PRO A 310 48.64 -8.91 1.44
N THR A 311 48.58 -8.60 2.73
CA THR A 311 49.75 -8.27 3.56
C THR A 311 50.50 -9.51 4.07
N GLU A 312 49.89 -10.70 4.10
CA GLU A 312 50.57 -11.94 4.52
C GLU A 312 51.32 -12.66 3.38
N ALA A 313 50.93 -12.44 2.12
CA ALA A 313 51.61 -13.03 0.96
C ALA A 313 53.08 -12.59 0.81
N LEU A 314 53.43 -11.37 1.28
CA LEU A 314 54.80 -10.85 1.19
C LEU A 314 55.78 -11.51 2.18
N LYS A 315 55.30 -12.04 3.32
CA LYS A 315 56.19 -12.71 4.29
C LYS A 315 56.52 -14.15 3.88
N MET A 316 55.63 -14.83 3.16
CA MET A 316 55.89 -16.18 2.64
C MET A 316 56.84 -16.19 1.44
N CYS A 317 56.96 -15.09 0.69
CA CYS A 317 57.84 -15.02 -0.47
C CYS A 317 59.33 -14.85 -0.12
N VAL A 318 59.66 -14.37 1.08
CA VAL A 318 61.06 -14.17 1.52
C VAL A 318 61.67 -15.46 2.12
N ARG A 319 60.87 -16.38 2.67
CA ARG A 319 61.36 -17.62 3.28
C ARG A 319 61.68 -18.76 2.30
N ARG A 320 61.40 -18.62 1.00
CA ARG A 320 61.70 -19.65 -0.02
C ARG A 320 62.95 -19.37 -0.88
N ARG A 321 63.70 -18.30 -0.58
CA ARG A 321 65.01 -18.04 -1.18
C ARG A 321 66.06 -17.84 -0.08
N SER A 322 66.45 -18.92 0.57
CA SER A 322 67.72 -19.10 1.29
C SER A 322 67.99 -20.59 1.39
#